data_AF-A0A973P2G8-F1
#
_entry.id   AF-A0A973P2G8-F1
#
_cell.length_a   1.000
_cell.length_b   1.000
_cell.length_c   1.000
_cell.angle_alpha   90.00
_cell.angle_beta   90.00
_cell.angle_gamma   90.00
#
_symmetry.space_group_name_H-M   'P 1'
#
loop_
_entity.id
_entity.type
_entity.pdbx_description
1 polymer ?
#
loop_
_entity_poly.entity_id
_entity_poly.type
_entity_poly.pdbx_seq_one_letter_code
_entity_poly.pdbx_strand_id
1 'polypeptide(L)' 'MRIYLGSDHAGYDLKNHLVSWLTAAGH' A
#
# COMPACT_ATOMS: atom_id res chain seq x y z
N MET A 1 3.39 -8.83 -9.52
CA MET A 1 2.32 -8.14 -10.29
C MET A 1 2.58 -6.64 -10.15
N ARG A 2 1.97 -5.72 -10.91
CA ARG A 2 2.16 -4.27 -10.64
C ARG A 2 0.86 -3.70 -10.09
N ILE A 3 0.89 -3.23 -8.85
CA ILE A 3 -0.25 -2.62 -8.17
C ILE A 3 0.13 -1.17 -7.85
N TYR A 4 -0.71 -0.23 -8.30
CA TYR A 4 -0.53 1.19 -8.03
C TYR A 4 -1.49 1.61 -6.91
N LEU A 5 -0.93 2.06 -5.79
CA LEU A 5 -1.71 2.51 -4.63
C LEU A 5 -1.59 4.03 -4.45
N GLY A 6 -2.71 4.72 -4.69
CA GLY A 6 -2.88 6.15 -4.41
C GLY A 6 -3.52 6.38 -3.05
N SER A 7 -3.21 7.52 -2.42
CA SER A 7 -3.89 7.99 -1.22
C SER A 7 -3.75 9.49 -1.11
N ASP A 8 -4.73 10.16 -0.50
CA ASP A 8 -4.65 11.56 -0.12
C ASP A 8 -3.90 11.72 1.23
N HIS A 9 -3.87 12.94 1.76
CA HIS A 9 -3.11 13.26 2.96
C HIS A 9 -3.59 12.50 4.22
N ALA A 10 -4.88 12.15 4.31
CA ALA A 10 -5.43 11.38 5.43
C ALA A 10 -5.17 9.87 5.30
N GLY A 11 -4.96 9.37 4.08
CA GLY A 11 -4.80 7.93 3.82
C GLY A 11 -3.36 7.43 3.77
N TYR A 12 -2.36 8.28 4.07
CA TYR A 12 -0.95 7.93 4.00
C TYR A 12 -0.56 6.74 4.90
N ASP A 13 -1.06 6.70 6.13
CA ASP A 13 -0.75 5.62 7.07
C ASP A 13 -1.32 4.26 6.61
N LEU A 14 -2.59 4.26 6.18
CA LEU A 14 -3.23 3.07 5.63
C LEU A 14 -2.52 2.60 4.35
N LYS A 15 -2.10 3.53 3.50
CA LYS A 15 -1.32 3.21 2.30
C LYS A 15 -0.02 2.48 2.66
N ASN A 16 0.71 2.96 3.67
CA ASN A 16 1.95 2.32 4.10
C ASN A 16 1.71 0.91 4.67
N HIS A 17 0.65 0.74 5.47
CA HIS A 17 0.24 -0.59 5.94
C HIS A 17 -0.07 -1.55 4.79
N LEU A 18 -0.82 -1.09 3.79
CA LEU A 18 -1.16 -1.89 2.62
C LEU A 18 0.05 -2.23 1.76
N VAL A 19 1.00 -1.30 1.58
CA VAL A 19 2.26 -1.58 0.88
C VAL A 19 3.05 -2.68 1.59
N SER A 20 3.17 -2.59 2.93
CA SER A 20 3.87 -3.59 3.73
C SER A 20 3.21 -4.96 3.62
N TRP A 21 1.88 -5.01 3.74
CA TRP A 21 1.10 -6.24 3.62
C TRP A 21 1.23 -6.89 2.23
N LEU A 22 1.08 -6.11 1.16
CA LEU A 22 1.23 -6.60 -0.22
C LEU A 22 2.65 -7.14 -0.48
N THR A 23 3.66 -6.46 0.04
CA THR A 23 5.06 -6.91 -0.09
C THR A 23 5.27 -8.25 0.62
N ALA A 24 4.75 -8.40 1.83
CA ALA A 24 4.85 -9.65 2.59
C ALA A 24 4.09 -10.82 1.92
N ALA A 25 3.00 -10.51 1.20
CA ALA A 25 2.22 -11.47 0.43
C ALA A 25 2.86 -11.84 -0.93
N GLY A 26 3.98 -11.22 -1.31
CA GLY A 26 4.71 -11.50 -2.55
C GLY A 26 4.11 -10.86 -3.80
N HIS A 27 3.32 -9.79 -3.64
CA HIS A 27 2.69 -9.07 -4.75
C HIS A 27 3.63 -8.12 -5.50
#